data_AF-A0A3M1JZK6-F1
#
_entry.id   AF-A0A3M1JZK6-F1
#
_cell.length_a   1.000
_cell.length_b   1.000
_cell.length_c   1.000
_cell.angle_alpha   90.00
_cell.angle_beta   90.00
_cell.angle_gamma   90.00
#
_symmetry.space_group_name_H-M   'P 1'
#
loop_
_entity.id
_entity.type
_entity.pdbx_description
1 polymer ?
#
loop_
_entity_poly.entity_id
_entity_poly.type
_entity_poly.pdbx_seq_one_letter_code
_entity_poly.pdbx_strand_id
1 'polypeptide(L)'
;MSRCCSPKPKSASIRSMPADCLKRLRRTGSMMSSVAIAANCSRNWTQSRKKAHNRSAPVRAGSAQETGNDMLRSLFLLILIATPMVFIVFTPFVGVLLWTWISSMTPHRLTYGFLYDAPIVYAIALVTLASLILRNEIKHVPRHPLVVLTGFYVAWSGLTTIFALEPDLAFTGWVDMLKVTALAFATAATLTSRRRLYLLITMIGISFAYYGVKGGLFTLMTGGSFRALGAPGSFMSGTNEYATVLLMALPLFVWLARHAEWWMLRWMFRAAIPLSVIAILGTQSRGALVALLAMLGFIGLRQRRVMIGFIVLLLAAPVVWETMPANWRARFSTISEYSEDASFMGRVTMWKAAARAAADHPILGVGIDGWANPDFQAKYVPFGEQPREWHSIYFGNLAENGFPGLFLFVCLLFLAILTCRSVHRAAAGYEGLRWAADLALALQASLIGFAAVGLVLHFPMFDLYFQLIAITAVLASMVARVVSLERLERKNAGMSSPFTERDGREENGEEGGKEPPEEPREEPQEEPGNESPVPAFSPRLAHAEGGGSSRRAGGLVRSSSGRRKDA
;
A
#
# COMPACT_ATOMS: atom_id res chain seq x y z
N MET A 1 9.04 -50.15 32.15
CA MET A 1 8.52 -51.38 31.50
C MET A 1 7.18 -50.99 30.85
N SER A 2 7.19 -50.60 29.57
CA SER A 2 6.84 -51.44 28.38
C SER A 2 5.35 -51.81 28.34
N ARG A 3 4.53 -51.56 27.30
CA ARG A 3 4.63 -51.04 25.92
C ARG A 3 3.20 -50.60 25.54
N CYS A 4 3.02 -49.47 24.88
CA CYS A 4 1.82 -49.18 24.07
C CYS A 4 2.24 -49.25 22.59
N CYS A 5 1.72 -50.22 21.85
CA CYS A 5 1.85 -50.30 20.40
C CYS A 5 0.48 -50.05 19.76
N SER A 6 0.43 -49.03 18.91
CA SER A 6 -0.67 -48.69 18.00
C SER A 6 -0.95 -49.79 16.97
N PRO A 7 -2.14 -49.75 16.33
CA PRO A 7 -2.26 -50.07 14.92
C PRO A 7 -2.69 -48.84 14.09
N LYS A 8 -2.10 -48.77 12.88
CA LYS A 8 -2.25 -47.77 11.81
C LYS A 8 -3.70 -47.66 11.26
N PRO A 9 -4.04 -46.55 10.56
CA PRO A 9 -5.39 -46.28 10.08
C PRO A 9 -5.70 -46.99 8.74
N LYS A 10 -6.93 -47.48 8.60
CA LYS A 10 -7.55 -47.86 7.32
C LYS A 10 -8.73 -46.91 7.04
N SER A 11 -8.64 -46.19 5.92
CA SER A 11 -9.72 -45.71 5.04
C SER A 11 -11.03 -45.21 5.69
N ALA A 12 -11.20 -43.90 5.78
CA ALA A 12 -12.50 -43.27 6.06
C ALA A 12 -13.17 -42.82 4.76
N SER A 13 -14.00 -43.69 4.20
CA SER A 13 -15.15 -43.28 3.38
C SER A 13 -16.42 -43.55 4.19
N ILE A 14 -17.49 -42.78 3.93
CA ILE A 14 -18.86 -42.99 4.45
C ILE A 14 -19.05 -42.63 5.94
N ARG A 15 -19.13 -41.32 6.26
CA ARG A 15 -19.76 -40.90 7.54
C ARG A 15 -20.52 -39.57 7.53
N SER A 16 -20.84 -39.01 6.36
CA SER A 16 -21.61 -37.75 6.25
C SER A 16 -22.88 -37.86 5.39
N MET A 17 -23.41 -39.07 5.19
CA MET A 17 -24.69 -39.25 4.49
C MET A 17 -25.88 -39.20 5.46
N PRO A 18 -26.97 -38.47 5.12
CA PRO A 18 -28.21 -38.47 5.89
C PRO A 18 -28.80 -39.88 6.00
N ALA A 19 -29.31 -40.24 7.18
CA ALA A 19 -29.79 -41.59 7.51
C ALA A 19 -30.88 -42.14 6.55
N ASP A 20 -31.66 -41.28 5.93
CA ASP A 20 -32.72 -41.65 4.98
C ASP A 20 -32.19 -42.09 3.60
N CYS A 21 -31.03 -41.58 3.17
CA CYS A 21 -30.42 -41.96 1.89
C CYS A 21 -29.78 -43.37 2.01
N LEU A 22 -29.26 -43.72 3.19
CA LEU A 22 -28.75 -45.07 3.52
C LEU A 22 -29.85 -46.16 3.52
N LYS A 23 -31.08 -45.82 3.92
CA LYS A 23 -32.22 -46.76 3.89
C LYS A 23 -32.72 -47.06 2.48
N ARG A 24 -32.64 -46.10 1.54
CA ARG A 24 -33.04 -46.31 0.13
C ARG A 24 -32.01 -47.12 -0.66
N LEU A 25 -30.71 -46.89 -0.43
CA LEU A 25 -29.63 -47.64 -1.08
C LEU A 25 -29.64 -49.14 -0.73
N ARG A 26 -30.13 -49.53 0.46
CA ARG A 26 -30.24 -50.95 0.85
C ARG A 26 -31.40 -51.71 0.21
N ARG A 27 -32.36 -51.03 -0.44
CA ARG A 27 -33.57 -51.66 -1.01
C ARG A 27 -33.53 -51.92 -2.51
N THR A 28 -32.53 -51.42 -3.24
CA THR A 28 -32.46 -51.53 -4.71
C THR A 28 -31.21 -52.29 -5.14
N GLY A 29 -31.37 -53.54 -5.58
CA GLY A 29 -30.28 -54.43 -5.99
C GLY A 29 -29.74 -54.22 -7.40
N SER A 30 -29.82 -53.01 -7.98
CA SER A 30 -29.33 -52.72 -9.33
C SER A 30 -28.38 -51.52 -9.34
N MET A 31 -27.18 -51.72 -9.91
CA MET A 31 -26.05 -50.77 -9.91
C MET A 31 -26.37 -49.46 -10.66
N MET A 32 -27.20 -49.51 -11.70
CA MET A 32 -27.63 -48.31 -12.45
C MET A 32 -28.64 -47.44 -11.66
N SER A 33 -29.51 -48.06 -10.85
CA SER A 33 -30.41 -47.29 -9.96
C SER A 33 -29.65 -46.61 -8.82
N SER A 34 -28.56 -47.21 -8.33
CA SER A 34 -27.72 -46.63 -7.28
C SER A 34 -27.02 -45.33 -7.70
N VAL A 35 -26.61 -45.22 -8.97
CA VAL A 35 -26.00 -44.00 -9.53
C VAL A 35 -27.05 -42.89 -9.68
N ALA A 36 -28.24 -43.22 -10.18
CA ALA A 36 -29.34 -42.25 -10.30
C ALA A 36 -29.80 -41.74 -8.91
N ILE A 37 -29.86 -42.60 -7.90
CA ILE A 37 -30.22 -42.23 -6.53
C ILE A 37 -29.11 -41.36 -5.89
N ALA A 38 -27.84 -41.67 -6.14
CA ALA A 38 -26.71 -40.86 -5.66
C ALA A 38 -26.68 -39.46 -6.31
N ALA A 39 -26.93 -39.37 -7.62
CA ALA A 39 -27.03 -38.10 -8.34
C ALA A 39 -28.21 -37.25 -7.85
N ASN A 40 -29.35 -37.88 -7.53
CA ASN A 40 -30.53 -37.19 -7.01
C ASN A 40 -30.36 -36.75 -5.54
N CYS A 41 -29.68 -37.56 -4.70
CA CYS A 41 -29.27 -37.15 -3.34
C CYS A 41 -28.27 -35.98 -3.38
N SER A 42 -27.32 -35.95 -4.33
CA SER A 42 -26.38 -34.84 -4.56
C SER A 42 -27.09 -33.54 -4.97
N ARG A 43 -28.04 -33.62 -5.91
CA ARG A 43 -28.89 -32.47 -6.32
C ARG A 43 -29.74 -31.94 -5.17
N ASN A 44 -30.36 -32.81 -4.38
CA ASN A 44 -31.13 -32.38 -3.21
C ASN A 44 -30.24 -31.80 -2.10
N TRP A 45 -29.03 -32.32 -1.91
CA TRP A 45 -28.08 -31.79 -0.93
C TRP A 45 -27.55 -30.41 -1.33
N THR A 46 -27.22 -30.19 -2.61
CA THR A 46 -26.85 -28.88 -3.15
C THR A 46 -28.01 -27.87 -3.09
N GLN A 47 -29.25 -28.30 -3.31
CA GLN A 47 -30.43 -27.45 -3.18
C GLN A 47 -30.76 -27.12 -1.70
N SER A 48 -30.51 -28.05 -0.78
CA SER A 48 -30.62 -27.82 0.67
C SER A 48 -29.51 -26.90 1.19
N ARG A 49 -28.30 -26.97 0.61
CA ARG A 49 -27.20 -26.02 0.87
C ARG A 49 -27.51 -24.62 0.36
N LYS A 50 -28.14 -24.49 -0.83
CA LYS A 50 -28.68 -23.21 -1.33
C LYS A 50 -29.78 -22.65 -0.42
N LYS A 51 -30.68 -23.49 0.10
CA LYS A 51 -31.69 -23.08 1.11
C LYS A 51 -31.08 -22.73 2.47
N ALA A 52 -29.98 -23.37 2.87
CA ALA A 52 -29.25 -23.03 4.09
C ALA A 52 -28.43 -21.74 3.95
N HIS A 53 -27.95 -21.41 2.76
CA HIS A 53 -27.30 -20.12 2.46
C HIS A 53 -28.32 -18.97 2.35
N ASN A 54 -29.55 -19.25 1.92
CA ASN A 54 -30.67 -18.30 1.90
C ASN A 54 -31.44 -18.17 3.23
N ARG A 55 -31.03 -18.89 4.28
CA ARG A 55 -31.48 -18.62 5.65
C ARG A 55 -30.47 -17.70 6.31
N SER A 56 -30.52 -16.42 5.94
CA SER A 56 -30.16 -15.37 6.89
C SER A 56 -30.96 -15.64 8.16
N ALA A 57 -30.27 -15.95 9.26
CA ALA A 57 -30.88 -15.90 10.57
C ALA A 57 -31.63 -14.56 10.69
N PRO A 58 -32.87 -14.52 11.22
CA PRO A 58 -33.53 -13.25 11.42
C PRO A 58 -32.60 -12.40 12.26
N VAL A 59 -32.22 -11.24 11.72
CA VAL A 59 -31.55 -10.17 12.46
C VAL A 59 -32.37 -10.02 13.74
N ARG A 60 -31.74 -10.28 14.90
CA ARG A 60 -32.37 -10.02 16.20
C ARG A 60 -32.94 -8.60 16.10
N ALA A 61 -34.26 -8.48 16.20
CA ALA A 61 -34.92 -7.19 16.23
C ALA A 61 -34.30 -6.41 17.39
N GLY A 62 -33.43 -5.46 17.04
CA GLY A 62 -32.89 -4.52 18.00
C GLY A 62 -34.04 -3.76 18.63
N SER A 63 -33.83 -3.31 19.87
CA SER A 63 -34.78 -2.42 20.53
C SER A 63 -35.08 -1.20 19.63
N ALA A 64 -36.26 -0.58 19.73
CA ALA A 64 -36.62 0.59 18.93
C ALA A 64 -35.57 1.73 18.99
N GLN A 65 -34.79 1.76 20.07
CA GLN A 65 -33.68 2.67 20.30
C GLN A 65 -32.41 2.32 19.49
N GLU A 66 -32.14 1.04 19.25
CA GLU A 66 -31.07 0.57 18.35
C GLU A 66 -31.42 0.91 16.89
N THR A 67 -32.66 0.66 16.45
CA THR A 67 -33.11 1.01 15.10
C THR A 67 -33.08 2.52 14.82
N GLY A 68 -33.39 3.35 15.84
CA GLY A 68 -33.32 4.81 15.72
C GLY A 68 -31.89 5.33 15.56
N ASN A 69 -30.94 4.81 16.34
CA ASN A 69 -29.53 5.19 16.27
C ASN A 69 -28.88 4.78 14.94
N ASP A 70 -29.25 3.62 14.40
CA ASP A 70 -28.74 3.13 13.12
C ASP A 70 -29.26 3.96 11.94
N MET A 71 -30.50 4.46 12.04
CA MET A 71 -31.08 5.39 11.07
C MET A 71 -30.40 6.77 11.13
N LEU A 72 -30.14 7.31 12.33
CA LEU A 72 -29.45 8.60 12.49
C LEU A 72 -28.02 8.58 11.93
N ARG A 73 -27.26 7.50 12.17
CA ARG A 73 -25.91 7.33 11.59
C ARG A 73 -25.95 7.29 10.07
N SER A 74 -26.93 6.58 9.51
CA SER A 74 -27.12 6.46 8.06
C SER A 74 -27.51 7.81 7.44
N LEU A 75 -28.41 8.57 8.07
CA LEU A 75 -28.80 9.91 7.61
C LEU A 75 -27.65 10.91 7.69
N PHE A 76 -26.90 10.92 8.80
CA PHE A 76 -25.73 11.78 8.95
C PHE A 76 -24.71 11.52 7.84
N LEU A 77 -24.37 10.25 7.60
CA LEU A 77 -23.41 9.89 6.56
C LEU A 77 -23.95 10.22 5.15
N LEU A 78 -25.25 10.03 4.91
CA LEU A 78 -25.88 10.42 3.65
C LEU A 78 -25.76 11.93 3.41
N ILE A 79 -26.05 12.78 4.40
CA ILE A 79 -25.92 14.24 4.29
C ILE A 79 -24.46 14.63 4.03
N LEU A 80 -23.52 14.00 4.74
CA LEU A 80 -22.08 14.22 4.58
C LEU A 80 -21.58 13.85 3.19
N ILE A 81 -22.20 12.88 2.51
CA ILE A 81 -21.90 12.48 1.13
C ILE A 81 -22.64 13.37 0.12
N ALA A 82 -23.93 13.61 0.34
CA ALA A 82 -24.79 14.35 -0.58
C ALA A 82 -24.36 15.82 -0.74
N THR A 83 -23.90 16.44 0.35
CA THR A 83 -23.47 17.85 0.34
C THR A 83 -22.31 18.11 -0.64
N PRO A 84 -21.15 17.42 -0.57
CA PRO A 84 -20.08 17.57 -1.57
C PRO A 84 -20.48 17.02 -2.95
N MET A 85 -21.42 16.07 -3.02
CA MET A 85 -21.88 15.50 -4.29
C MET A 85 -22.52 16.55 -5.23
N VAL A 86 -23.24 17.52 -4.67
CA VAL A 86 -23.79 18.66 -5.44
C VAL A 86 -22.69 19.48 -6.10
N PHE A 87 -21.50 19.56 -5.51
CA PHE A 87 -20.39 20.34 -6.05
C PHE A 87 -19.61 19.63 -7.17
N ILE A 88 -19.85 18.33 -7.41
CA ILE A 88 -19.14 17.56 -8.44
C ILE A 88 -19.39 18.14 -9.83
N VAL A 89 -20.62 18.60 -10.11
CA VAL A 89 -20.97 19.22 -11.42
C VAL A 89 -20.27 20.55 -11.64
N PHE A 90 -19.76 21.19 -10.58
CA PHE A 90 -19.00 22.44 -10.64
C PHE A 90 -17.49 22.21 -10.67
N THR A 91 -17.02 21.18 -9.96
CA THR A 91 -15.61 20.85 -9.84
C THR A 91 -15.45 19.33 -9.78
N PRO A 92 -15.09 18.67 -10.90
CA PRO A 92 -14.96 17.20 -10.96
C PRO A 92 -13.96 16.64 -9.94
N PHE A 93 -12.96 17.44 -9.57
CA PHE A 93 -11.99 17.10 -8.51
C PHE A 93 -12.66 16.81 -7.15
N VAL A 94 -13.78 17.46 -6.82
CA VAL A 94 -14.56 17.13 -5.60
C VAL A 94 -15.10 15.72 -5.69
N GLY A 95 -15.54 15.31 -6.89
CA GLY A 95 -15.97 13.95 -7.17
C GLY A 95 -14.87 12.93 -6.98
N VAL A 96 -13.65 13.23 -7.45
CA VAL A 96 -12.47 12.39 -7.21
C VAL A 96 -12.17 12.26 -5.72
N LEU A 97 -12.18 13.36 -4.94
CA LEU A 97 -11.97 13.30 -3.49
C LEU A 97 -13.04 12.45 -2.79
N LEU A 98 -14.31 12.64 -3.14
CA LEU A 98 -15.42 11.90 -2.56
C LEU A 98 -15.35 10.41 -2.94
N TRP A 99 -15.07 10.10 -4.20
CA TRP A 99 -14.87 8.73 -4.67
C TRP A 99 -13.69 8.07 -3.95
N THR A 100 -12.53 8.73 -3.88
CA THR A 100 -11.37 8.23 -3.13
C THR A 100 -11.69 7.99 -1.66
N TRP A 101 -12.44 8.88 -1.01
CA TRP A 101 -12.85 8.71 0.38
C TRP A 101 -13.74 7.47 0.57
N ILE A 102 -14.78 7.31 -0.26
CA ILE A 102 -15.69 6.17 -0.14
C ILE A 102 -15.00 4.86 -0.53
N SER A 103 -14.14 4.85 -1.55
CA SER A 103 -13.37 3.67 -1.95
C SER A 103 -12.35 3.27 -0.89
N SER A 104 -11.60 4.23 -0.35
CA SER A 104 -10.51 3.95 0.59
C SER A 104 -11.02 3.67 2.00
N MET A 105 -11.95 4.49 2.51
CA MET A 105 -12.45 4.36 3.89
C MET A 105 -13.65 3.43 3.98
N THR A 106 -14.46 3.29 2.93
CA THR A 106 -15.73 2.53 2.94
C THR A 106 -16.67 2.86 4.12
N PRO A 107 -16.94 4.15 4.42
CA PRO A 107 -17.67 4.53 5.64
C PRO A 107 -19.11 4.03 5.66
N HIS A 108 -19.71 3.79 4.49
CA HIS A 108 -21.05 3.21 4.36
C HIS A 108 -21.13 1.81 4.99
N ARG A 109 -20.04 1.01 4.92
CA ARG A 109 -19.91 -0.29 5.60
C ARG A 109 -19.76 -0.19 7.12
N LEU A 110 -19.70 1.01 7.69
CA LEU A 110 -19.69 1.25 9.14
C LEU A 110 -21.08 1.63 9.69
N THR A 111 -22.10 1.69 8.82
CA THR A 111 -23.50 1.91 9.19
C THR A 111 -24.24 0.57 9.35
N TYR A 112 -25.42 0.57 9.96
CA TYR A 112 -26.23 -0.65 10.16
C TYR A 112 -27.64 -0.55 9.51
N GLY A 113 -27.84 0.45 8.63
CA GLY A 113 -29.12 0.73 7.97
C GLY A 113 -29.06 0.64 6.44
N PHE A 114 -30.02 1.29 5.77
CA PHE A 114 -30.17 1.27 4.31
C PHE A 114 -28.91 1.69 3.53
N LEU A 115 -28.04 2.48 4.16
CA LEU A 115 -26.82 2.99 3.54
C LEU A 115 -25.72 1.93 3.42
N TYR A 116 -25.81 0.83 4.19
CA TYR A 116 -24.78 -0.22 4.23
C TYR A 116 -24.58 -0.92 2.88
N ASP A 117 -25.67 -1.23 2.18
CA ASP A 117 -25.66 -1.88 0.86
C ASP A 117 -25.97 -0.92 -0.29
N ALA A 118 -26.08 0.38 0.00
CA ALA A 118 -26.39 1.37 -1.01
C ALA A 118 -25.24 1.49 -2.03
N PRO A 119 -25.53 1.48 -3.35
CA PRO A 119 -24.52 1.58 -4.42
C PRO A 119 -23.96 3.01 -4.59
N ILE A 120 -23.63 3.70 -3.51
CA ILE A 120 -23.26 5.12 -3.49
C ILE A 120 -22.01 5.40 -4.33
N VAL A 121 -21.04 4.49 -4.30
CA VAL A 121 -19.80 4.59 -5.10
C VAL A 121 -20.12 4.72 -6.58
N TYR A 122 -21.11 3.96 -7.08
CA TYR A 122 -21.52 4.02 -8.48
C TYR A 122 -22.14 5.36 -8.85
N ALA A 123 -22.98 5.93 -7.97
CA ALA A 123 -23.57 7.24 -8.18
C ALA A 123 -22.50 8.34 -8.21
N ILE A 124 -21.55 8.32 -7.28
CA ILE A 124 -20.43 9.27 -7.24
C ILE A 124 -19.57 9.12 -8.50
N ALA A 125 -19.22 7.90 -8.87
CA ALA A 125 -18.40 7.61 -10.05
C ALA A 125 -19.09 8.12 -11.33
N LEU A 126 -20.37 7.82 -11.52
CA LEU A 126 -21.13 8.24 -12.70
C LEU A 126 -21.19 9.77 -12.81
N VAL A 127 -21.54 10.47 -11.72
CA VAL A 127 -21.62 11.94 -11.72
C VAL A 127 -20.23 12.57 -11.92
N THR A 128 -19.18 11.97 -11.36
CA THR A 128 -17.79 12.43 -11.54
C THR A 128 -17.33 12.28 -12.98
N LEU A 129 -17.55 11.12 -13.59
CA LEU A 129 -17.19 10.85 -14.98
C LEU A 129 -18.00 11.72 -15.95
N ALA A 130 -19.31 11.88 -15.72
CA ALA A 130 -20.14 12.79 -16.50
C ALA A 130 -19.64 14.25 -16.39
N SER A 131 -19.33 14.72 -15.18
CA SER A 131 -18.79 16.07 -14.95
C SER A 131 -17.43 16.27 -15.63
N LEU A 132 -16.56 15.26 -15.60
CA LEU A 132 -15.26 15.27 -16.31
C LEU A 132 -15.40 15.48 -17.81
N ILE A 133 -16.36 14.77 -18.44
CA ILE A 133 -16.66 14.89 -19.87
C ILE A 133 -17.27 16.26 -20.16
N LEU A 134 -18.31 16.66 -19.43
CA LEU A 134 -19.04 17.91 -19.64
C LEU A 134 -18.15 19.15 -19.46
N ARG A 135 -17.19 19.11 -18.53
CA ARG A 135 -16.23 20.20 -18.30
C ARG A 135 -14.96 20.09 -19.14
N ASN A 136 -14.85 19.06 -19.97
CA ASN A 136 -13.69 18.79 -20.81
C ASN A 136 -12.37 18.82 -20.00
N GLU A 137 -12.38 18.25 -18.79
CA GLU A 137 -11.19 18.14 -17.95
C GLU A 137 -10.28 16.98 -18.40
N ILE A 138 -10.81 16.03 -19.20
CA ILE A 138 -10.08 14.88 -19.77
C ILE A 138 -8.83 15.33 -20.55
N LYS A 139 -8.85 16.53 -21.15
CA LYS A 139 -7.69 17.08 -21.88
C LYS A 139 -6.45 17.28 -21.02
N HIS A 140 -6.58 17.30 -19.69
CA HIS A 140 -5.47 17.47 -18.76
C HIS A 140 -4.80 16.17 -18.36
N VAL A 141 -5.29 15.01 -18.83
CA VAL A 141 -4.62 13.72 -18.56
C VAL A 141 -3.18 13.78 -19.06
N PRO A 142 -2.17 13.59 -18.19
CA PRO A 142 -0.78 13.69 -18.60
C PRO A 142 -0.45 12.53 -19.53
N ARG A 143 0.25 12.85 -20.64
CA ARG A 143 0.81 11.86 -21.57
C ARG A 143 2.07 11.21 -21.01
N HIS A 144 2.01 10.78 -19.75
CA HIS A 144 3.12 10.11 -19.08
C HIS A 144 3.06 8.60 -19.38
N PRO A 145 4.20 7.92 -19.60
CA PRO A 145 4.22 6.48 -19.91
C PRO A 145 3.42 5.60 -18.93
N LEU A 146 3.41 5.95 -17.64
CA LEU A 146 2.62 5.25 -16.61
C LEU A 146 1.11 5.24 -16.90
N VAL A 147 0.55 6.35 -17.37
CA VAL A 147 -0.89 6.47 -17.68
C VAL A 147 -1.22 5.63 -18.91
N VAL A 148 -0.35 5.70 -19.92
CA VAL A 148 -0.49 4.92 -21.17
C VAL A 148 -0.38 3.43 -20.91
N LEU A 149 0.62 2.99 -20.14
CA LEU A 149 0.80 1.60 -19.74
C LEU A 149 -0.37 1.08 -18.91
N THR A 150 -0.94 1.90 -18.03
CA THR A 150 -2.17 1.54 -17.30
C THR A 150 -3.32 1.27 -18.27
N GLY A 151 -3.50 2.12 -19.29
CA GLY A 151 -4.50 1.91 -20.34
C GLY A 151 -4.27 0.62 -21.13
N PHE A 152 -3.03 0.35 -21.53
CA PHE A 152 -2.67 -0.90 -22.20
C PHE A 152 -2.90 -2.13 -21.34
N TYR A 153 -2.56 -2.08 -20.06
CA TYR A 153 -2.80 -3.17 -19.12
C TYR A 153 -4.30 -3.47 -18.97
N VAL A 154 -5.14 -2.43 -18.84
CA VAL A 154 -6.60 -2.57 -18.77
C VAL A 154 -7.19 -3.13 -20.06
N ALA A 155 -6.74 -2.64 -21.22
CA ALA A 155 -7.17 -3.12 -22.52
C ALA A 155 -6.75 -4.57 -22.76
N TRP A 156 -5.52 -4.93 -22.40
CA TRP A 156 -5.01 -6.30 -22.49
C TRP A 156 -5.84 -7.26 -21.64
N SER A 157 -6.12 -6.90 -20.39
CA SER A 157 -6.96 -7.72 -19.53
C SER A 157 -8.41 -7.83 -20.02
N GLY A 158 -8.91 -6.80 -20.73
CA GLY A 158 -10.21 -6.89 -21.41
C GLY A 158 -10.19 -7.91 -22.55
N LEU A 159 -9.09 -7.98 -23.30
CA LEU A 159 -8.89 -9.00 -24.32
C LEU A 159 -8.82 -10.41 -23.71
N THR A 160 -8.05 -10.60 -22.64
CA THR A 160 -7.95 -11.92 -21.98
C THR A 160 -9.27 -12.37 -21.36
N THR A 161 -10.09 -11.43 -20.89
CA THR A 161 -11.44 -11.69 -20.37
C THR A 161 -12.35 -12.32 -21.41
N ILE A 162 -12.26 -11.92 -22.68
CA ILE A 162 -13.08 -12.49 -23.78
C ILE A 162 -12.74 -13.98 -24.00
N PHE A 163 -11.49 -14.36 -23.76
CA PHE A 163 -10.98 -15.73 -23.97
C PHE A 163 -10.77 -16.51 -22.66
N ALA A 164 -11.34 -16.03 -21.55
CA ALA A 164 -11.19 -16.65 -20.25
C ALA A 164 -11.82 -18.05 -20.20
N LEU A 165 -11.30 -18.91 -19.31
CA LEU A 165 -11.92 -20.21 -19.05
C LEU A 165 -13.32 -20.07 -18.42
N GLU A 166 -13.55 -18.98 -17.69
CA GLU A 166 -14.83 -18.62 -17.09
C GLU A 166 -15.18 -17.15 -17.41
N PRO A 167 -15.75 -16.86 -18.60
CA PRO A 167 -15.93 -15.48 -19.08
C PRO A 167 -16.80 -14.60 -18.17
N ASP A 168 -17.86 -15.13 -17.56
CA ASP A 168 -18.76 -14.34 -16.69
C ASP A 168 -18.04 -13.87 -15.42
N LEU A 169 -17.23 -14.74 -14.83
CA LEU A 169 -16.42 -14.42 -13.65
C LEU A 169 -15.30 -13.44 -14.02
N ALA A 170 -14.59 -13.71 -15.12
CA ALA A 170 -13.55 -12.83 -15.61
C ALA A 170 -14.08 -11.43 -15.97
N PHE A 171 -15.28 -11.34 -16.56
CA PHE A 171 -15.93 -10.08 -16.88
C PHE A 171 -16.25 -9.27 -15.61
N THR A 172 -16.74 -9.94 -14.56
CA THR A 172 -16.98 -9.30 -13.26
C THR A 172 -15.68 -8.72 -12.69
N GLY A 173 -14.60 -9.49 -12.72
CA GLY A 173 -13.28 -9.03 -12.30
C GLY A 173 -12.78 -7.86 -13.15
N TRP A 174 -12.87 -7.94 -14.48
CA TRP A 174 -12.44 -6.86 -15.37
C TRP A 174 -13.24 -5.58 -15.14
N VAL A 175 -14.54 -5.68 -14.88
CA VAL A 175 -15.39 -4.55 -14.49
C VAL A 175 -14.93 -3.91 -13.18
N ASP A 176 -14.49 -4.69 -12.19
CA ASP A 176 -13.88 -4.15 -10.97
C ASP A 176 -12.55 -3.44 -11.25
N MET A 177 -11.72 -4.00 -12.13
CA MET A 177 -10.49 -3.32 -12.58
C MET A 177 -10.77 -2.00 -13.31
N LEU A 178 -11.82 -1.95 -14.14
CA LEU A 178 -12.27 -0.73 -14.79
C LEU A 178 -12.70 0.33 -13.77
N LYS A 179 -13.42 -0.04 -12.71
CA LYS A 179 -13.82 0.90 -11.65
C LYS A 179 -12.60 1.51 -10.95
N VAL A 180 -11.67 0.65 -10.56
CA VAL A 180 -10.42 1.04 -9.88
C VAL A 180 -9.58 1.97 -10.75
N THR A 181 -9.40 1.61 -12.02
CA THR A 181 -8.56 2.37 -12.97
C THR A 181 -9.26 3.63 -13.48
N ALA A 182 -10.59 3.65 -13.57
CA ALA A 182 -11.36 4.85 -13.89
C ALA A 182 -11.14 5.95 -12.84
N LEU A 183 -11.11 5.59 -11.56
CA LEU A 183 -10.76 6.53 -10.49
C LEU A 183 -9.31 7.03 -10.65
N ALA A 184 -8.36 6.18 -11.05
CA ALA A 184 -6.98 6.58 -11.32
C ALA A 184 -6.85 7.55 -12.52
N PHE A 185 -7.57 7.30 -13.62
CA PHE A 185 -7.63 8.22 -14.75
C PHE A 185 -8.32 9.54 -14.40
N ALA A 186 -9.40 9.50 -13.62
CA ALA A 186 -10.08 10.69 -13.11
C ALA A 186 -9.14 11.52 -12.20
N THR A 187 -8.36 10.86 -11.34
CA THR A 187 -7.29 11.51 -10.58
C THR A 187 -6.29 12.17 -11.54
N ALA A 188 -5.75 11.43 -12.50
CA ALA A 188 -4.75 11.96 -13.43
C ALA A 188 -5.26 13.19 -14.23
N ALA A 189 -6.55 13.20 -14.60
CA ALA A 189 -7.19 14.30 -15.30
C ALA A 189 -7.40 15.54 -14.42
N THR A 190 -7.83 15.36 -13.16
CA THR A 190 -8.24 16.48 -12.29
C THR A 190 -7.12 17.06 -11.44
N LEU A 191 -6.01 16.32 -11.27
CA LEU A 191 -4.93 16.66 -10.35
C LEU A 191 -3.96 17.69 -10.96
N THR A 192 -4.42 18.93 -11.14
CA THR A 192 -3.70 19.97 -11.89
C THR A 192 -2.88 20.94 -11.03
N SER A 193 -3.00 20.90 -9.71
CA SER A 193 -2.30 21.81 -8.80
C SER A 193 -1.76 21.13 -7.54
N ARG A 194 -0.75 21.76 -6.92
CA ARG A 194 -0.19 21.33 -5.62
C ARG A 194 -1.26 21.22 -4.53
N ARG A 195 -2.22 22.15 -4.50
CA ARG A 195 -3.32 22.12 -3.51
C ARG A 195 -4.21 20.89 -3.71
N ARG A 196 -4.58 20.57 -4.96
CA ARG A 196 -5.38 19.37 -5.28
C ARG A 196 -4.61 18.09 -4.89
N LEU A 197 -3.33 18.01 -5.21
CA LEU A 197 -2.44 16.92 -4.79
C LEU A 197 -2.42 16.76 -3.27
N TYR A 198 -2.21 17.85 -2.54
CA TYR A 198 -2.21 17.83 -1.08
C TYR A 198 -3.53 17.34 -0.49
N LEU A 199 -4.66 17.83 -1.00
CA LEU A 199 -6.00 17.41 -0.56
C LEU A 199 -6.24 15.92 -0.81
N LEU A 200 -5.85 15.40 -1.98
CA LEU A 200 -6.00 13.99 -2.31
C LEU A 200 -5.16 13.09 -1.40
N ILE A 201 -3.87 13.41 -1.21
CA ILE A 201 -3.00 12.65 -0.30
C ILE A 201 -3.52 12.71 1.13
N THR A 202 -4.02 13.87 1.56
CA THR A 202 -4.63 14.03 2.89
C THR A 202 -5.88 13.18 3.02
N MET A 203 -6.72 13.10 1.99
CA MET A 203 -7.93 12.27 1.99
C MET A 203 -7.61 10.77 2.09
N ILE A 204 -6.65 10.29 1.28
CA ILE A 204 -6.12 8.92 1.36
C ILE A 204 -5.54 8.67 2.75
N GLY A 205 -4.75 9.62 3.26
CA GLY A 205 -4.12 9.57 4.57
C GLY A 205 -5.13 9.42 5.70
N ILE A 206 -6.13 10.30 5.78
CA ILE A 206 -7.16 10.27 6.83
C ILE A 206 -7.94 8.95 6.76
N SER A 207 -8.30 8.51 5.55
CA SER A 207 -9.06 7.28 5.32
C SER A 207 -8.38 6.05 5.92
N PHE A 208 -7.08 5.87 5.65
CA PHE A 208 -6.35 4.71 6.18
C PHE A 208 -5.82 4.93 7.59
N ALA A 209 -5.55 6.17 8.01
CA ALA A 209 -5.17 6.47 9.39
C ALA A 209 -6.30 6.14 10.37
N TYR A 210 -7.58 6.33 9.98
CA TYR A 210 -8.73 5.87 10.77
C TYR A 210 -8.60 4.39 11.13
N TYR A 211 -8.35 3.52 10.14
CA TYR A 211 -8.19 2.10 10.41
C TYR A 211 -6.90 1.81 11.17
N GLY A 212 -5.77 2.41 10.79
CA GLY A 212 -4.50 2.23 11.50
C GLY A 212 -4.59 2.55 13.00
N VAL A 213 -5.24 3.65 13.36
CA VAL A 213 -5.51 4.04 14.75
C VAL A 213 -6.47 3.05 15.41
N LYS A 214 -7.60 2.74 14.78
CA LYS A 214 -8.60 1.79 15.31
C LYS A 214 -7.99 0.41 15.58
N GLY A 215 -7.27 -0.15 14.61
CA GLY A 215 -6.62 -1.45 14.72
C GLY A 215 -5.45 -1.45 15.70
N GLY A 216 -4.70 -0.36 15.77
CA GLY A 216 -3.59 -0.21 16.72
C GLY A 216 -4.09 -0.20 18.16
N LEU A 217 -5.09 0.64 18.45
CA LEU A 217 -5.74 0.69 19.77
C LEU A 217 -6.39 -0.64 20.13
N PHE A 218 -7.11 -1.27 19.20
CA PHE A 218 -7.69 -2.60 19.41
C PHE A 218 -6.64 -3.64 19.78
N THR A 219 -5.51 -3.65 19.09
CA THR A 219 -4.41 -4.59 19.35
C THR A 219 -3.81 -4.34 20.73
N LEU A 220 -3.60 -3.08 21.12
CA LEU A 220 -3.11 -2.72 22.45
C LEU A 220 -4.09 -3.15 23.56
N MET A 221 -5.38 -2.84 23.40
CA MET A 221 -6.42 -3.18 24.38
C MET A 221 -6.62 -4.68 24.56
N THR A 222 -6.36 -5.47 23.51
CA THR A 222 -6.54 -6.93 23.54
C THR A 222 -5.23 -7.69 23.78
N GLY A 223 -4.10 -6.99 23.89
CA GLY A 223 -2.77 -7.58 23.97
C GLY A 223 -2.43 -8.46 22.76
N GLY A 224 -3.02 -8.20 21.59
CA GLY A 224 -2.81 -9.02 20.37
C GLY A 224 -3.49 -10.40 20.39
N SER A 225 -4.35 -10.67 21.37
CA SER A 225 -5.09 -11.94 21.49
C SER A 225 -6.04 -12.19 20.32
N PHE A 226 -6.56 -11.12 19.74
CA PHE A 226 -7.44 -11.14 18.59
C PHE A 226 -6.77 -10.52 17.35
N ARG A 227 -7.22 -10.94 16.17
CA ARG A 227 -6.74 -10.39 14.91
C ARG A 227 -7.42 -9.06 14.63
N ALA A 228 -6.63 -8.05 14.33
CA ALA A 228 -7.16 -6.79 13.82
C ALA A 228 -7.71 -7.00 12.39
N LEU A 229 -8.96 -6.59 12.16
CA LEU A 229 -9.66 -6.69 10.88
C LEU A 229 -9.99 -5.29 10.36
N GLY A 230 -10.01 -5.14 9.03
CA GLY A 230 -10.46 -3.91 8.38
C GLY A 230 -12.00 -3.82 8.32
N ALA A 231 -12.51 -3.01 7.40
CA ALA A 231 -13.95 -2.80 7.27
C ALA A 231 -14.66 -4.09 6.80
N PRO A 232 -15.74 -4.54 7.48
CA PRO A 232 -16.54 -5.67 7.02
C PRO A 232 -17.13 -5.43 5.62
N GLY A 233 -17.17 -6.47 4.78
CA GLY A 233 -17.76 -6.35 3.43
C GLY A 233 -17.04 -5.38 2.49
N SER A 234 -15.76 -5.09 2.77
CA SER A 234 -14.89 -4.25 1.95
C SER A 234 -13.70 -5.06 1.43
N PHE A 235 -12.94 -4.48 0.49
CA PHE A 235 -11.71 -5.06 -0.03
C PHE A 235 -10.63 -5.28 1.05
N MET A 236 -10.75 -4.64 2.22
CA MET A 236 -9.81 -4.77 3.35
C MET A 236 -10.39 -5.58 4.52
N SER A 237 -11.44 -6.38 4.31
CA SER A 237 -12.09 -7.11 5.42
C SER A 237 -11.18 -8.14 6.08
N GLY A 238 -10.29 -8.76 5.30
CA GLY A 238 -9.36 -9.76 5.79
C GLY A 238 -8.08 -9.17 6.39
N THR A 239 -7.33 -9.99 7.13
CA THR A 239 -6.11 -9.54 7.81
C THR A 239 -4.98 -9.18 6.87
N ASN A 240 -4.90 -9.86 5.72
CA ASN A 240 -3.77 -9.73 4.80
C ASN A 240 -3.89 -8.46 3.96
N GLU A 241 -5.10 -8.23 3.47
CA GLU A 241 -5.57 -7.07 2.74
C GLU A 241 -5.39 -5.83 3.62
N TYR A 242 -5.90 -5.91 4.85
CA TYR A 242 -5.83 -4.82 5.81
C TYR A 242 -4.39 -4.43 6.16
N ALA A 243 -3.53 -5.41 6.42
CA ALA A 243 -2.11 -5.15 6.70
C ALA A 243 -1.39 -4.54 5.49
N THR A 244 -1.72 -4.98 4.26
CA THR A 244 -1.15 -4.47 3.01
C THR A 244 -1.51 -3.00 2.80
N VAL A 245 -2.78 -2.64 3.02
CA VAL A 245 -3.25 -1.25 2.94
C VAL A 245 -2.48 -0.35 3.89
N LEU A 246 -2.37 -0.75 5.16
CA LEU A 246 -1.62 0.03 6.15
C LEU A 246 -0.14 0.13 5.82
N LEU A 247 0.46 -0.97 5.35
CA LEU A 247 1.86 -1.00 4.90
C LEU A 247 2.10 0.04 3.80
N MET A 248 1.22 0.12 2.80
CA MET A 248 1.31 1.10 1.71
C MET A 248 0.96 2.52 2.15
N ALA A 249 0.13 2.70 3.18
CA ALA A 249 -0.24 4.02 3.68
C ALA A 249 0.82 4.65 4.61
N LEU A 250 1.63 3.82 5.30
CA LEU A 250 2.63 4.28 6.27
C LEU A 250 3.57 5.38 5.73
N PRO A 251 4.19 5.25 4.54
CA PRO A 251 5.04 6.30 4.00
C PRO A 251 4.29 7.62 3.74
N LEU A 252 3.01 7.55 3.35
CA LEU A 252 2.17 8.72 3.16
C LEU A 252 1.87 9.42 4.50
N PHE A 253 1.67 8.67 5.58
CA PHE A 253 1.52 9.24 6.92
C PHE A 253 2.78 9.97 7.35
N VAL A 254 3.97 9.40 7.07
CA VAL A 254 5.25 10.05 7.34
C VAL A 254 5.39 11.36 6.56
N TRP A 255 4.95 11.40 5.30
CA TRP A 255 4.93 12.62 4.51
C TRP A 255 3.97 13.66 5.09
N LEU A 256 2.73 13.28 5.41
CA LEU A 256 1.72 14.18 5.99
C LEU A 256 2.13 14.69 7.39
N ALA A 257 2.78 13.87 8.21
CA ALA A 257 3.32 14.25 9.51
C ALA A 257 4.37 15.38 9.44
N ARG A 258 4.99 15.58 8.25
CA ARG A 258 5.99 16.62 7.97
C ARG A 258 5.41 17.82 7.21
N HIS A 259 4.60 17.54 6.19
CA HIS A 259 4.19 18.54 5.19
C HIS A 259 2.74 18.97 5.31
N ALA A 260 1.93 18.39 6.20
CA ALA A 260 0.55 18.86 6.37
C ALA A 260 0.52 20.34 6.72
N GLU A 261 -0.41 21.09 6.13
CA GLU A 261 -0.55 22.53 6.38
C GLU A 261 -1.05 22.78 7.80
N TRP A 262 -1.95 21.92 8.28
CA TRP A 262 -2.56 22.05 9.60
C TRP A 262 -1.76 21.29 10.66
N TRP A 263 -1.36 21.98 11.73
CA TRP A 263 -0.54 21.42 12.79
C TRP A 263 -1.21 20.22 13.48
N MET A 264 -2.54 20.24 13.63
CA MET A 264 -3.30 19.11 14.17
C MET A 264 -3.16 17.85 13.31
N LEU A 265 -3.22 17.99 11.98
CA LEU A 265 -3.01 16.86 11.06
C LEU A 265 -1.60 16.30 11.21
N ARG A 266 -0.58 17.15 11.39
CA ARG A 266 0.79 16.68 11.63
C ARG A 266 0.86 15.78 12.85
N TRP A 267 0.28 16.19 13.98
CA TRP A 267 0.27 15.39 15.21
C TRP A 267 -0.59 14.14 15.10
N MET A 268 -1.75 14.23 14.44
CA MET A 268 -2.60 13.09 14.15
C MET A 268 -1.81 12.01 13.38
N PHE A 269 -1.11 12.38 12.30
CA PHE A 269 -0.31 11.42 11.54
C PHE A 269 0.91 10.90 12.30
N ARG A 270 1.56 11.73 13.14
CA ARG A 270 2.63 11.28 14.03
C ARG A 270 2.15 10.19 14.99
N ALA A 271 0.93 10.31 15.52
CA ALA A 271 0.32 9.29 16.36
C ALA A 271 -0.17 8.07 15.55
N ALA A 272 -0.68 8.28 14.33
CA ALA A 272 -1.18 7.22 13.47
C ALA A 272 -0.07 6.26 13.01
N ILE A 273 1.16 6.74 12.80
CA ILE A 273 2.30 5.90 12.36
C ILE A 273 2.57 4.72 13.32
N PRO A 274 2.90 4.92 14.61
CA PRO A 274 3.17 3.80 15.52
C PRO A 274 1.93 2.92 15.73
N LEU A 275 0.73 3.51 15.82
CA LEU A 275 -0.51 2.74 15.93
C LEU A 275 -0.77 1.85 14.71
N SER A 276 -0.45 2.33 13.50
CA SER A 276 -0.58 1.54 12.28
C SER A 276 0.44 0.40 12.23
N VAL A 277 1.67 0.60 12.71
CA VAL A 277 2.66 -0.48 12.85
C VAL A 277 2.16 -1.55 13.84
N ILE A 278 1.60 -1.12 14.98
CA ILE A 278 0.98 -2.02 15.95
C ILE A 278 -0.22 -2.75 15.34
N ALA A 279 -1.05 -2.07 14.55
CA ALA A 279 -2.17 -2.68 13.84
C ALA A 279 -1.70 -3.75 12.86
N ILE A 280 -0.62 -3.50 12.10
CA ILE A 280 0.00 -4.49 11.20
C ILE A 280 0.43 -5.74 11.98
N LEU A 281 1.07 -5.58 13.14
CA LEU A 281 1.40 -6.72 14.02
C LEU A 281 0.15 -7.45 14.53
N GLY A 282 -0.88 -6.69 14.89
CA GLY A 282 -2.18 -7.20 15.34
C GLY A 282 -2.98 -7.94 14.27
N THR A 283 -2.71 -7.72 12.98
CA THR A 283 -3.30 -8.54 11.90
C THR A 283 -2.78 -9.98 11.90
N GLN A 284 -1.63 -10.21 12.56
CA GLN A 284 -0.90 -11.47 12.56
C GLN A 284 -0.46 -11.91 11.14
N SER A 285 -0.39 -10.99 10.16
CA SER A 285 0.02 -11.29 8.78
C SER A 285 1.55 -11.36 8.63
N ARG A 286 2.07 -12.59 8.46
CA ARG A 286 3.51 -12.85 8.29
C ARG A 286 4.07 -12.20 7.02
N GLY A 287 3.32 -12.27 5.91
CA GLY A 287 3.71 -11.64 4.64
C GLY A 287 3.83 -10.13 4.75
N ALA A 288 2.89 -9.48 5.45
CA ALA A 288 2.95 -8.03 5.67
C ALA A 288 4.10 -7.62 6.60
N LEU A 289 4.46 -8.43 7.61
CA LEU A 289 5.60 -8.16 8.47
C LEU A 289 6.92 -8.24 7.70
N VAL A 290 7.12 -9.28 6.88
CA VAL A 290 8.31 -9.42 6.03
C VAL A 290 8.40 -8.24 5.05
N ALA A 291 7.28 -7.87 4.43
CA ALA A 291 7.23 -6.71 3.53
C ALA A 291 7.49 -5.38 4.25
N LEU A 292 7.03 -5.22 5.50
CA LEU A 292 7.36 -4.06 6.35
C LEU A 292 8.87 -3.98 6.61
N LEU A 293 9.51 -5.09 6.97
CA LEU A 293 10.96 -5.14 7.18
C LEU A 293 11.73 -4.86 5.89
N ALA A 294 11.31 -5.44 4.76
CA ALA A 294 11.92 -5.18 3.45
C ALA A 294 11.81 -3.70 3.04
N MET A 295 10.61 -3.10 3.21
CA MET A 295 10.38 -1.68 2.92
C MET A 295 11.22 -0.77 3.83
N LEU A 296 11.21 -1.00 5.15
CA LEU A 296 11.97 -0.22 6.12
C LEU A 296 13.48 -0.36 5.92
N GLY A 297 13.96 -1.57 5.63
CA GLY A 297 15.37 -1.83 5.31
C GLY A 297 15.79 -1.09 4.04
N PHE A 298 15.02 -1.21 2.95
CA PHE A 298 15.30 -0.52 1.70
C PHE A 298 15.39 1.00 1.86
N ILE A 299 14.43 1.60 2.58
CA ILE A 299 14.43 3.05 2.81
C ILE A 299 15.54 3.43 3.81
N GLY A 300 15.77 2.60 4.82
CA GLY A 300 16.80 2.79 5.84
C GLY A 300 18.18 2.94 5.24
N LEU A 301 18.50 2.18 4.18
CA LEU A 301 19.77 2.30 3.44
C LEU A 301 19.97 3.69 2.81
N ARG A 302 18.90 4.45 2.57
CA ARG A 302 18.95 5.81 2.01
C ARG A 302 18.72 6.89 3.05
N GLN A 303 18.09 6.57 4.18
CA GLN A 303 17.72 7.52 5.22
C GLN A 303 18.08 7.01 6.61
N ARG A 304 19.13 7.60 7.21
CA ARG A 304 19.61 7.25 8.56
C ARG A 304 18.52 7.23 9.63
N ARG A 305 17.56 8.16 9.57
CA ARG A 305 16.43 8.21 10.54
C ARG A 305 15.49 7.02 10.41
N VAL A 306 15.27 6.51 9.20
CA VAL A 306 14.43 5.31 8.97
C VAL A 306 15.21 4.06 9.37
N MET A 307 16.53 4.03 9.14
CA MET A 307 17.39 2.95 9.62
C MET A 307 17.34 2.82 11.15
N ILE A 308 17.34 3.94 11.88
CA ILE A 308 17.16 3.91 13.35
C ILE A 308 15.82 3.26 13.71
N GLY A 309 14.72 3.64 13.04
CA GLY A 309 13.41 3.02 13.27
C GLY A 309 13.39 1.52 12.96
N PHE A 310 14.07 1.09 11.88
CA PHE A 310 14.24 -0.31 11.53
C PHE A 310 15.03 -1.08 12.60
N ILE A 311 16.15 -0.53 13.08
CA ILE A 311 16.95 -1.13 14.16
C ILE A 311 16.14 -1.22 15.44
N VAL A 312 15.39 -0.17 15.81
CA VAL A 312 14.51 -0.17 16.99
C VAL A 312 13.45 -1.27 16.87
N LEU A 313 12.85 -1.45 15.68
CA LEU A 313 11.87 -2.51 15.45
C LEU A 313 12.49 -3.91 15.61
N LEU A 314 13.71 -4.12 15.10
CA LEU A 314 14.44 -5.38 15.28
C LEU A 314 14.80 -5.64 16.74
N LEU A 315 15.27 -4.63 17.46
CA LEU A 315 15.61 -4.73 18.88
C LEU A 315 14.36 -4.94 19.77
N ALA A 316 13.19 -4.46 19.33
CA ALA A 316 11.93 -4.70 20.02
C ALA A 316 11.38 -6.13 19.79
N ALA A 317 11.87 -6.87 18.78
CA ALA A 317 11.31 -8.17 18.41
C ALA A 317 11.32 -9.22 19.55
N PRO A 318 12.38 -9.37 20.38
CA PRO A 318 12.35 -10.29 21.53
C PRO A 318 11.30 -9.89 22.57
N VAL A 319 11.14 -8.59 22.84
CA VAL A 319 10.13 -8.09 23.78
C VAL A 319 8.73 -8.36 23.24
N VAL A 320 8.49 -8.12 21.95
CA VAL A 320 7.23 -8.46 21.28
C VAL A 320 6.97 -9.98 21.36
N TRP A 321 7.97 -10.81 21.15
CA TRP A 321 7.82 -12.26 21.24
C TRP A 321 7.36 -12.72 22.61
N GLU A 322 8.00 -12.26 23.69
CA GLU A 322 7.67 -12.66 25.06
C GLU A 322 6.32 -12.10 25.54
N THR A 323 5.94 -10.92 25.06
CA THR A 323 4.67 -10.28 25.45
C THR A 323 3.46 -10.79 24.68
N MET A 324 3.66 -11.40 23.51
CA MET A 324 2.57 -11.85 22.65
C MET A 324 1.94 -13.18 23.10
N PRO A 325 0.61 -13.33 22.94
CA PRO A 325 -0.11 -14.51 23.41
C PRO A 325 0.25 -15.78 22.62
N ALA A 326 -0.03 -16.94 23.22
CA ALA A 326 0.38 -18.24 22.66
C ALA A 326 -0.17 -18.51 21.24
N ASN A 327 -1.39 -18.06 20.94
CA ASN A 327 -1.98 -18.19 19.61
C ASN A 327 -1.25 -17.33 18.56
N TRP A 328 -0.77 -16.15 18.93
CA TRP A 328 0.07 -15.31 18.08
C TRP A 328 1.42 -16.00 17.84
N ARG A 329 2.10 -16.44 18.91
CA ARG A 329 3.40 -17.14 18.82
C ARG A 329 3.32 -18.42 17.99
N ALA A 330 2.28 -19.24 18.18
CA ALA A 330 2.05 -20.44 17.38
C ALA A 330 1.89 -20.14 15.88
N ARG A 331 1.34 -18.97 15.52
CA ARG A 331 1.24 -18.56 14.11
C ARG A 331 2.59 -18.15 13.53
N PHE A 332 3.45 -17.51 14.32
CA PHE A 332 4.77 -17.06 13.87
C PHE A 332 5.86 -18.14 13.99
N SER A 333 5.71 -19.13 14.88
CA SER A 333 6.65 -20.26 15.01
C SER A 333 6.69 -21.14 13.77
N THR A 334 5.59 -21.25 13.02
CA THR A 334 5.54 -21.98 11.75
C THR A 334 6.37 -21.34 10.62
N ILE A 335 7.00 -20.16 10.85
CA ILE A 335 7.94 -19.57 9.88
C ILE A 335 9.21 -20.42 9.75
N SER A 336 9.67 -21.09 10.83
CA SER A 336 10.89 -21.91 10.78
C SER A 336 10.70 -23.25 10.08
N GLU A 337 9.47 -23.76 10.03
CA GLU A 337 9.11 -25.06 9.42
C GLU A 337 8.14 -24.84 8.24
N TYR A 338 8.63 -24.19 7.18
CA TYR A 338 7.81 -23.78 6.03
C TYR A 338 7.11 -24.95 5.32
N SER A 339 7.67 -26.16 5.37
CA SER A 339 7.11 -27.37 4.76
C SER A 339 5.89 -27.91 5.50
N GLU A 340 5.75 -27.60 6.80
CA GLU A 340 4.63 -28.03 7.63
C GLU A 340 3.50 -26.99 7.69
N ASP A 341 3.76 -25.78 7.16
CA ASP A 341 2.76 -24.72 7.08
C ASP A 341 1.79 -24.94 5.92
N ALA A 342 0.63 -25.53 6.23
CA ALA A 342 -0.47 -25.72 5.29
C ALA A 342 -0.98 -24.43 4.62
N SER A 343 -0.77 -23.25 5.23
CA SER A 343 -1.09 -21.97 4.59
C SER A 343 -0.07 -21.62 3.52
N PHE A 344 1.23 -21.82 3.78
CA PHE A 344 2.30 -21.49 2.85
C PHE A 344 2.36 -22.51 1.70
N MET A 345 2.32 -23.80 2.01
CA MET A 345 2.32 -24.86 0.99
C MET A 345 1.13 -24.74 0.04
N GLY A 346 -0.05 -24.33 0.53
CA GLY A 346 -1.18 -24.03 -0.35
C GLY A 346 -0.91 -22.88 -1.34
N ARG A 347 -0.09 -21.89 -1.00
CA ARG A 347 0.35 -20.84 -1.96
C ARG A 347 1.30 -21.43 -2.99
N VAL A 348 2.28 -22.21 -2.55
CA VAL A 348 3.26 -22.88 -3.43
C VAL A 348 2.54 -23.78 -4.45
N THR A 349 1.51 -24.52 -4.03
CA THR A 349 0.68 -25.31 -4.93
C THR A 349 0.01 -24.44 -5.98
N MET A 350 -0.61 -23.33 -5.57
CA MET A 350 -1.26 -22.41 -6.51
C MET A 350 -0.26 -21.69 -7.43
N TRP A 351 0.96 -21.41 -6.98
CA TRP A 351 2.02 -20.85 -7.83
C TRP A 351 2.48 -21.84 -8.90
N LYS A 352 2.62 -23.12 -8.53
CA LYS A 352 2.90 -24.20 -9.49
C LYS A 352 1.76 -24.38 -10.47
N ALA A 353 0.52 -24.33 -10.00
CA ALA A 353 -0.67 -24.39 -10.86
C ALA A 353 -0.72 -23.21 -11.84
N ALA A 354 -0.47 -21.99 -11.36
CA ALA A 354 -0.38 -20.77 -12.18
C ALA A 354 0.72 -20.88 -13.25
N ALA A 355 1.92 -21.33 -12.89
CA ALA A 355 3.02 -21.50 -13.83
C ALA A 355 2.71 -22.55 -14.91
N ARG A 356 2.07 -23.67 -14.55
CA ARG A 356 1.62 -24.69 -15.51
C ARG A 356 0.52 -24.18 -16.42
N ALA A 357 -0.47 -23.47 -15.85
CA ALA A 357 -1.54 -22.87 -16.64
C ALA A 357 -1.01 -21.82 -17.62
N ALA A 358 0.00 -21.04 -17.23
CA ALA A 358 0.67 -20.11 -18.13
C ALA A 358 1.55 -20.80 -19.18
N ALA A 359 2.05 -22.01 -18.92
CA ALA A 359 2.72 -22.80 -19.95
C ALA A 359 1.72 -23.27 -21.03
N ASP A 360 0.51 -23.65 -20.61
CA ASP A 360 -0.56 -24.09 -21.52
C ASP A 360 -1.27 -22.91 -22.22
N HIS A 361 -1.35 -21.75 -21.56
CA HIS A 361 -2.00 -20.53 -22.06
C HIS A 361 -1.07 -19.31 -21.97
N PRO A 362 0.08 -19.29 -22.70
CA PRO A 362 1.16 -18.33 -22.49
C PRO A 362 0.83 -16.89 -22.84
N ILE A 363 -0.08 -16.67 -23.79
CA ILE A 363 -0.40 -15.32 -24.26
C ILE A 363 -1.60 -14.78 -23.49
N LEU A 364 -2.76 -15.42 -23.60
CA LEU A 364 -4.01 -14.89 -23.06
C LEU A 364 -4.28 -15.29 -21.60
N GLY A 365 -3.53 -16.24 -21.04
CA GLY A 365 -3.80 -16.77 -19.71
C GLY A 365 -5.14 -17.51 -19.65
N VAL A 366 -5.61 -17.73 -18.42
CA VAL A 366 -6.89 -18.42 -18.12
C VAL A 366 -8.03 -17.46 -17.79
N GLY A 367 -7.76 -16.13 -17.81
CA GLY A 367 -8.70 -15.09 -17.40
C GLY A 367 -8.71 -14.82 -15.89
N ILE A 368 -9.21 -13.65 -15.51
CA ILE A 368 -9.33 -13.21 -14.12
C ILE A 368 -10.14 -14.24 -13.31
N ASP A 369 -9.64 -14.59 -12.12
CA ASP A 369 -10.24 -15.60 -11.25
C ASP A 369 -10.41 -16.98 -11.89
N GLY A 370 -9.66 -17.30 -12.95
CA GLY A 370 -9.69 -18.61 -13.61
C GLY A 370 -9.37 -19.80 -12.70
N TRP A 371 -8.74 -19.57 -11.54
CA TRP A 371 -8.52 -20.59 -10.50
C TRP A 371 -9.82 -21.19 -9.94
N ALA A 372 -10.93 -20.45 -10.02
CA ALA A 372 -12.23 -20.88 -9.52
C ALA A 372 -12.93 -21.86 -10.47
N ASN A 373 -12.49 -21.94 -11.72
CA ASN A 373 -13.08 -22.83 -12.72
C ASN A 373 -12.81 -24.32 -12.37
N PRO A 374 -13.83 -25.20 -12.35
CA PRO A 374 -13.65 -26.61 -11.98
C PRO A 374 -12.68 -27.40 -12.86
N ASP A 375 -12.62 -27.10 -14.16
CA ASP A 375 -11.73 -27.79 -15.10
C ASP A 375 -10.28 -27.33 -14.89
N PHE A 376 -10.08 -26.05 -14.58
CA PHE A 376 -8.78 -25.55 -14.11
C PHE A 376 -8.33 -26.34 -12.86
N GLN A 377 -9.22 -26.47 -11.88
CA GLN A 377 -8.90 -27.16 -10.61
C GLN A 377 -8.56 -28.62 -10.85
N ALA A 378 -9.37 -29.33 -11.64
CA ALA A 378 -9.14 -30.74 -11.97
C ALA A 378 -7.83 -30.97 -12.71
N LYS A 379 -7.39 -30.01 -13.54
CA LYS A 379 -6.19 -30.13 -14.36
C LYS A 379 -4.91 -29.72 -13.63
N TYR A 380 -4.92 -28.60 -12.90
CA TYR A 380 -3.70 -27.98 -12.39
C TYR A 380 -3.51 -28.10 -10.87
N VAL A 381 -4.56 -28.39 -10.10
CA VAL A 381 -4.48 -28.55 -8.64
C VAL A 381 -4.37 -30.04 -8.29
N PRO A 382 -3.35 -30.45 -7.50
CA PRO A 382 -3.19 -31.85 -7.09
C PRO A 382 -4.41 -32.39 -6.32
N PHE A 383 -4.73 -33.66 -6.55
CA PHE A 383 -5.81 -34.33 -5.84
C PHE A 383 -5.58 -34.33 -4.32
N GLY A 384 -6.59 -33.93 -3.56
CA GLY A 384 -6.53 -33.84 -2.10
C GLY A 384 -6.08 -32.48 -1.57
N GLU A 385 -5.59 -31.58 -2.41
CA GLU A 385 -5.33 -30.19 -2.05
C GLU A 385 -6.56 -29.32 -2.27
N GLN A 386 -6.72 -28.30 -1.42
CA GLN A 386 -7.83 -27.36 -1.53
C GLN A 386 -7.48 -26.26 -2.54
N PRO A 387 -8.26 -26.07 -3.61
CA PRO A 387 -8.10 -24.93 -4.50
C PRO A 387 -8.23 -23.62 -3.73
N ARG A 388 -7.40 -22.65 -4.09
CA ARG A 388 -7.29 -21.35 -3.43
C ARG A 388 -7.01 -20.28 -4.48
N GLU A 389 -7.20 -19.01 -4.14
CA GLU A 389 -6.73 -17.91 -4.98
C GLU A 389 -5.21 -17.97 -5.21
N TRP A 390 -4.70 -17.17 -6.14
CA TRP A 390 -3.29 -17.20 -6.56
C TRP A 390 -2.30 -16.86 -5.45
N HIS A 391 -2.72 -16.06 -4.47
CA HIS A 391 -1.90 -15.65 -3.32
C HIS A 391 -0.50 -15.11 -3.70
N SER A 392 -0.36 -14.49 -4.87
CA SER A 392 0.78 -13.70 -5.33
C SER A 392 0.33 -12.86 -6.52
N ILE A 393 0.52 -11.53 -6.50
CA ILE A 393 0.17 -10.64 -7.62
C ILE A 393 0.89 -11.03 -8.91
N TYR A 394 2.09 -11.62 -8.81
CA TYR A 394 2.89 -12.02 -9.96
C TYR A 394 2.36 -13.31 -10.59
N PHE A 395 2.17 -14.37 -9.79
CA PHE A 395 1.60 -15.61 -10.31
C PHE A 395 0.14 -15.46 -10.73
N GLY A 396 -0.63 -14.59 -10.07
CA GLY A 396 -1.98 -14.22 -10.50
C GLY A 396 -1.96 -13.55 -11.87
N ASN A 397 -1.18 -12.48 -12.05
CA ASN A 397 -1.05 -11.84 -13.36
C ASN A 397 -0.56 -12.79 -14.47
N LEU A 398 0.38 -13.68 -14.13
CA LEU A 398 0.89 -14.68 -15.05
C LEU A 398 -0.20 -15.67 -15.49
N ALA A 399 -0.98 -16.20 -14.54
CA ALA A 399 -2.04 -17.14 -14.85
C ALA A 399 -3.20 -16.46 -15.57
N GLU A 400 -3.66 -15.31 -15.07
CA GLU A 400 -4.88 -14.64 -15.55
C GLU A 400 -4.68 -13.96 -16.91
N ASN A 401 -3.49 -13.37 -17.15
CA ASN A 401 -3.25 -12.52 -18.32
C ASN A 401 -2.04 -12.96 -19.17
N GLY A 402 -1.47 -14.13 -18.88
CA GLY A 402 -0.30 -14.68 -19.56
C GLY A 402 0.99 -13.88 -19.32
N PHE A 403 2.05 -14.24 -20.05
CA PHE A 403 3.32 -13.53 -20.02
C PHE A 403 3.20 -12.05 -20.42
N PRO A 404 2.41 -11.66 -21.45
CA PRO A 404 2.25 -10.25 -21.79
C PRO A 404 1.60 -9.42 -20.67
N GLY A 405 0.59 -9.98 -19.99
CA GLY A 405 -0.06 -9.31 -18.86
C GLY A 405 0.88 -9.14 -17.67
N LEU A 406 1.62 -10.18 -17.31
CA LEU A 406 2.67 -10.09 -16.29
C LEU A 406 3.72 -9.05 -16.65
N PHE A 407 4.19 -9.03 -17.90
CA PHE A 407 5.16 -8.05 -18.38
C PHE A 407 4.63 -6.62 -18.23
N LEU A 408 3.41 -6.34 -18.69
CA LEU A 408 2.78 -5.02 -18.53
C LEU A 408 2.67 -4.62 -17.05
N PHE A 409 2.24 -5.54 -16.19
CA PHE A 409 2.12 -5.30 -14.76
C PHE A 409 3.47 -4.97 -14.09
N VAL A 410 4.49 -5.79 -14.34
CA VAL A 410 5.84 -5.62 -13.78
C VAL A 410 6.49 -4.35 -14.32
N CYS A 411 6.36 -4.08 -15.63
CA CYS A 411 6.84 -2.84 -16.24
C CYS A 411 6.18 -1.61 -15.62
N LEU A 412 4.86 -1.65 -15.39
CA LEU A 412 4.14 -0.56 -14.75
C LEU A 412 4.65 -0.28 -13.33
N LEU A 413 4.78 -1.33 -12.51
CA LEU A 413 5.28 -1.24 -11.14
C LEU A 413 6.74 -0.73 -11.10
N PHE A 414 7.60 -1.30 -11.93
CA PHE A 414 9.01 -0.94 -11.99
C PHE A 414 9.21 0.48 -12.49
N LEU A 415 8.51 0.87 -13.56
CA LEU A 415 8.59 2.23 -14.09
C LEU A 415 8.08 3.24 -13.07
N ALA A 416 7.02 2.94 -12.30
CA ALA A 416 6.53 3.83 -11.25
C ALA A 416 7.61 4.06 -10.17
N ILE A 417 8.29 3.00 -9.73
CA ILE A 417 9.40 3.08 -8.77
C ILE A 417 10.57 3.93 -9.33
N LEU A 418 10.91 3.76 -10.61
CA LEU A 418 11.96 4.55 -11.27
C LEU A 418 11.56 6.01 -11.46
N THR A 419 10.31 6.27 -11.84
CA THR A 419 9.76 7.64 -11.94
C THR A 419 9.85 8.33 -10.59
N CYS A 420 9.45 7.68 -9.48
CA CYS A 420 9.64 8.26 -8.15
C CYS A 420 11.11 8.58 -7.82
N ARG A 421 12.05 7.70 -8.21
CA ARG A 421 13.50 7.98 -8.05
C ARG A 421 13.93 9.21 -8.84
N SER A 422 13.49 9.31 -10.09
CA SER A 422 13.79 10.43 -10.98
C SER A 422 13.24 11.74 -10.43
N VAL A 423 11.97 11.76 -10.01
CA VAL A 423 11.32 12.93 -9.40
C VAL A 423 12.03 13.34 -8.12
N HIS A 424 12.38 12.40 -7.25
CA HIS A 424 13.13 12.70 -6.04
C HIS A 424 14.46 13.42 -6.35
N ARG A 425 15.24 12.88 -7.29
CA ARG A 425 16.53 13.48 -7.71
C ARG A 425 16.34 14.86 -8.35
N ALA A 426 15.34 15.01 -9.22
CA ALA A 426 15.05 16.27 -9.89
C ALA A 426 14.60 17.37 -8.92
N ALA A 427 13.81 17.01 -7.89
CA ALA A 427 13.30 17.96 -6.90
C ALA A 427 14.29 18.26 -5.76
N ALA A 428 15.25 17.37 -5.49
CA ALA A 428 16.16 17.50 -4.34
C ALA A 428 17.06 18.75 -4.37
N GLY A 429 17.38 19.27 -5.56
CA GLY A 429 18.21 20.47 -5.74
C GLY A 429 17.48 21.81 -5.57
N TYR A 430 16.17 21.79 -5.27
CA TYR A 430 15.33 22.98 -5.26
C TYR A 430 14.56 23.08 -3.94
N GLU A 431 14.84 24.11 -3.14
CA GLU A 431 14.23 24.27 -1.81
C GLU A 431 12.70 24.30 -1.86
N GLY A 432 12.13 24.97 -2.87
CA GLY A 432 10.68 25.05 -3.11
C GLY A 432 10.02 23.71 -3.46
N LEU A 433 10.80 22.70 -3.86
CA LEU A 433 10.34 21.37 -4.26
C LEU A 433 10.65 20.27 -3.25
N ARG A 434 11.15 20.61 -2.06
CA ARG A 434 11.46 19.62 -1.01
C ARG A 434 10.27 18.74 -0.64
N TRP A 435 9.06 19.31 -0.60
CA TRP A 435 7.82 18.57 -0.36
C TRP A 435 7.57 17.50 -1.45
N ALA A 436 7.91 17.78 -2.70
CA ALA A 436 7.75 16.88 -3.83
C ALA A 436 8.81 15.78 -3.81
N ALA A 437 10.05 16.12 -3.45
CA ALA A 437 11.13 15.15 -3.26
C ALA A 437 10.78 14.13 -2.14
N ASP A 438 10.24 14.62 -1.03
CA ASP A 438 9.79 13.78 0.08
C ASP A 438 8.55 12.94 -0.29
N LEU A 439 7.62 13.51 -1.07
CA LEU A 439 6.43 12.77 -1.54
C LEU A 439 6.85 11.64 -2.49
N ALA A 440 7.74 11.92 -3.43
CA ALA A 440 8.25 10.92 -4.36
C ALA A 440 8.91 9.74 -3.63
N LEU A 441 9.66 10.01 -2.56
CA LEU A 441 10.21 8.95 -1.73
C LEU A 441 9.14 8.15 -0.99
N ALA A 442 8.09 8.81 -0.46
CA ALA A 442 6.97 8.14 0.18
C ALA A 442 6.20 7.24 -0.81
N LEU A 443 5.95 7.71 -2.03
CA LEU A 443 5.33 6.92 -3.10
C LEU A 443 6.22 5.73 -3.48
N GLN A 444 7.53 5.94 -3.64
CA GLN A 444 8.48 4.87 -3.92
C GLN A 444 8.48 3.78 -2.84
N ALA A 445 8.53 4.20 -1.57
CA ALA A 445 8.46 3.31 -0.42
C ALA A 445 7.17 2.47 -0.43
N SER A 446 6.04 3.11 -0.70
CA SER A 446 4.72 2.46 -0.73
C SER A 446 4.65 1.40 -1.84
N LEU A 447 5.16 1.72 -3.04
CA LEU A 447 5.21 0.79 -4.17
C LEU A 447 6.17 -0.39 -3.94
N ILE A 448 7.28 -0.16 -3.22
CA ILE A 448 8.21 -1.24 -2.85
C ILE A 448 7.58 -2.15 -1.79
N GLY A 449 6.87 -1.59 -0.81
CA GLY A 449 6.08 -2.37 0.14
C GLY A 449 5.04 -3.23 -0.57
N PHE A 450 4.34 -2.68 -1.56
CA PHE A 450 3.40 -3.41 -2.40
C PHE A 450 4.07 -4.54 -3.21
N ALA A 451 5.21 -4.25 -3.83
CA ALA A 451 5.99 -5.25 -4.57
C ALA A 451 6.41 -6.42 -3.67
N ALA A 452 6.94 -6.11 -2.48
CA ALA A 452 7.41 -7.10 -1.53
C ALA A 452 6.27 -7.98 -0.99
N VAL A 453 5.14 -7.36 -0.58
CA VAL A 453 4.00 -8.12 -0.06
C VAL A 453 3.30 -8.93 -1.16
N GLY A 454 3.33 -8.42 -2.39
CA GLY A 454 2.78 -9.04 -3.59
C GLY A 454 3.41 -10.38 -3.96
N LEU A 455 4.62 -10.69 -3.48
CA LEU A 455 5.21 -12.01 -3.65
C LEU A 455 4.35 -13.11 -3.03
N VAL A 456 3.70 -12.79 -1.91
CA VAL A 456 2.95 -13.76 -1.11
C VAL A 456 1.47 -13.43 -0.96
N LEU A 457 0.96 -12.33 -1.52
CA LEU A 457 -0.46 -11.97 -1.50
C LEU A 457 -0.93 -11.57 -2.90
N HIS A 458 -2.21 -11.82 -3.22
CA HIS A 458 -2.80 -11.51 -4.53
C HIS A 458 -3.86 -10.41 -4.41
N PHE A 459 -3.53 -9.19 -4.85
CA PHE A 459 -4.47 -8.06 -4.95
C PHE A 459 -4.19 -7.19 -6.20
N PRO A 460 -4.29 -7.73 -7.42
CA PRO A 460 -3.98 -6.99 -8.64
C PRO A 460 -4.94 -5.81 -8.85
N MET A 461 -6.18 -5.91 -8.34
CA MET A 461 -7.24 -4.90 -8.48
C MET A 461 -7.34 -4.00 -7.24
N PHE A 462 -6.22 -3.42 -6.82
CA PHE A 462 -6.17 -2.59 -5.63
C PHE A 462 -6.21 -1.09 -5.95
N ASP A 463 -7.26 -0.40 -5.48
CA ASP A 463 -7.49 1.04 -5.67
C ASP A 463 -6.26 1.90 -5.39
N LEU A 464 -5.61 1.67 -4.25
CA LEU A 464 -4.46 2.47 -3.84
C LEU A 464 -3.30 2.30 -4.82
N TYR A 465 -3.05 1.10 -5.35
CA TYR A 465 -1.95 0.86 -6.29
C TYR A 465 -2.07 1.74 -7.54
N PHE A 466 -3.22 1.73 -8.20
CA PHE A 466 -3.44 2.56 -9.40
C PHE A 466 -3.53 4.05 -9.06
N GLN A 467 -4.06 4.43 -7.89
CA GLN A 467 -3.99 5.80 -7.41
C GLN A 467 -2.56 6.30 -7.23
N LEU A 468 -1.68 5.50 -6.61
CA LEU A 468 -0.27 5.88 -6.44
C LEU A 468 0.44 6.01 -7.79
N ILE A 469 0.10 5.19 -8.79
CA ILE A 469 0.63 5.32 -10.15
C ILE A 469 0.19 6.64 -10.78
N ALA A 470 -1.11 6.97 -10.72
CA ALA A 470 -1.65 8.22 -11.25
C ALA A 470 -1.02 9.45 -10.59
N ILE A 471 -0.91 9.42 -9.25
CA ILE A 471 -0.25 10.47 -8.46
C ILE A 471 1.22 10.60 -8.86
N THR A 472 1.93 9.49 -9.04
CA THR A 472 3.34 9.48 -9.46
C THR A 472 3.52 10.14 -10.83
N ALA A 473 2.66 9.79 -11.79
CA ALA A 473 2.69 10.35 -13.13
C ALA A 473 2.45 11.87 -13.12
N VAL A 474 1.44 12.32 -12.38
CA VAL A 474 1.12 13.75 -12.24
C VAL A 474 2.24 14.50 -11.52
N LEU A 475 2.76 13.95 -10.43
CA LEU A 475 3.85 14.56 -9.67
C LEU A 475 5.09 14.74 -10.56
N ALA A 476 5.40 13.76 -11.40
CA ALA A 476 6.50 13.86 -12.36
C ALA A 476 6.30 15.00 -13.36
N SER A 477 5.09 15.12 -13.93
CA SER A 477 4.75 16.23 -14.83
C SER A 477 4.81 17.59 -14.14
N MET A 478 4.33 17.70 -12.89
CA MET A 478 4.40 18.93 -12.09
C MET A 478 5.85 19.37 -11.82
N VAL A 479 6.68 18.44 -11.34
CA VAL A 479 8.08 18.72 -11.03
C VAL A 479 8.87 19.08 -12.28
N ALA A 480 8.69 18.32 -13.38
CA ALA A 480 9.35 18.62 -14.65
C ALA A 480 9.04 20.03 -15.15
N ARG A 481 7.77 20.47 -15.03
CA ARG A 481 7.36 21.82 -15.42
C ARG A 481 8.06 22.89 -14.58
N VAL A 482 8.05 22.77 -13.25
CA VAL A 482 8.69 23.76 -12.36
C VAL A 482 10.20 23.82 -12.61
N VAL A 483 10.86 22.66 -12.66
CA VAL A 483 12.31 22.58 -12.92
C VAL A 483 12.66 23.18 -14.29
N SER A 484 11.85 22.96 -15.32
CA SER A 484 12.09 23.56 -16.64
C SER A 484 12.00 25.09 -16.63
N LEU A 485 11.04 25.66 -15.90
CA LEU A 485 10.89 27.11 -15.77
C LEU A 485 12.07 27.72 -15.01
N GLU A 486 12.45 27.13 -13.88
CA GLU A 486 13.61 27.61 -13.11
C GLU A 486 14.92 27.51 -13.90
N ARG A 487 15.09 26.47 -14.73
CA ARG A 487 16.25 26.36 -15.63
C ARG A 487 16.27 27.47 -16.67
N LEU A 488 15.12 27.83 -17.24
CA LEU A 488 15.01 28.92 -18.21
C LEU A 488 15.30 30.27 -17.55
N GLU A 489 14.75 30.53 -16.37
CA GLU A 489 15.02 31.75 -15.60
C GLU A 489 16.50 31.90 -15.26
N ARG A 490 17.16 30.81 -14.81
CA ARG A 490 18.60 30.81 -14.53
C ARG A 490 19.44 31.02 -15.78
N LYS A 491 19.06 30.40 -16.91
CA LYS A 491 19.74 30.59 -18.20
C LYS A 491 19.63 32.05 -18.65
N ASN A 492 18.46 32.65 -18.52
CA ASN A 492 18.24 34.07 -18.84
C ASN A 492 19.01 35.01 -17.90
N ALA A 493 19.27 34.58 -16.65
CA ALA A 493 20.07 35.30 -15.68
C ALA A 493 21.58 35.01 -15.73
N GLY A 494 22.06 34.20 -16.68
CA GLY A 494 23.49 33.86 -16.83
C GLY A 494 24.07 32.96 -15.73
N MET A 495 23.26 32.25 -14.96
CA MET A 495 23.70 31.39 -13.85
C MET A 495 23.87 29.93 -14.27
N SER A 496 24.89 29.23 -13.75
CA SER A 496 25.15 27.80 -14.01
C SER A 496 24.17 26.86 -13.27
N SER A 497 24.03 25.63 -13.79
CA SER A 497 23.09 24.62 -13.29
C SER A 497 23.52 24.06 -11.91
N PRO A 498 22.59 23.80 -10.98
CA PRO A 498 22.92 23.18 -9.69
C PRO A 498 23.29 21.68 -9.80
N PHE A 499 23.19 21.06 -10.99
CA PHE A 499 23.44 19.63 -11.19
C PHE A 499 24.82 19.31 -11.79
N THR A 500 25.60 20.31 -12.21
CA THR A 500 26.89 20.09 -12.89
C THR A 500 28.03 19.63 -11.99
N GLU A 501 27.85 19.57 -10.67
CA GLU A 501 28.93 19.21 -9.73
C GLU A 501 28.93 17.75 -9.25
N ARG A 502 27.91 16.94 -9.60
CA ARG A 502 27.81 15.55 -9.11
C ARG A 502 28.09 14.43 -10.12
N ASP A 503 28.06 14.71 -11.42
CA ASP A 503 28.33 13.72 -12.47
C ASP A 503 29.75 13.81 -13.06
N GLY A 504 30.56 14.81 -12.69
CA GLY A 504 31.91 15.02 -13.25
C GLY A 504 33.00 14.08 -12.76
N ARG A 505 32.69 12.87 -12.27
CA ARG A 505 33.69 11.92 -11.75
C ARG A 505 33.82 10.61 -12.53
N GLU A 506 33.11 10.43 -13.65
CA GLU A 506 33.18 9.21 -14.45
C GLU A 506 33.46 9.40 -15.96
N GLU A 507 33.62 10.63 -16.45
CA GLU A 507 34.05 10.89 -17.84
C GLU A 507 35.35 11.69 -17.84
N ASN A 508 36.49 11.00 -17.68
CA ASN A 508 37.82 11.40 -18.15
C ASN A 508 38.74 10.19 -18.02
N GLY A 509 38.49 9.20 -18.87
CA GLY A 509 39.39 8.09 -19.14
C GLY A 509 39.36 7.86 -20.64
N GLU A 510 40.53 7.94 -21.27
CA GLU A 510 40.82 7.74 -22.70
C GLU A 510 40.79 9.01 -23.57
N GLU A 511 41.94 9.68 -23.68
CA GLU A 511 42.64 9.85 -24.96
C GLU A 511 44.08 10.36 -24.71
N GLY A 512 45.04 9.80 -25.45
CA GLY A 512 46.46 9.79 -25.07
C GLY A 512 47.33 10.94 -25.61
N GLY A 513 48.50 11.05 -24.97
CA GLY A 513 49.81 11.29 -25.61
C GLY A 513 50.21 12.72 -25.94
N LYS A 514 51.16 13.27 -25.16
CA LYS A 514 52.53 13.65 -25.60
C LYS A 514 53.23 14.49 -24.52
N GLU A 515 54.42 14.02 -24.11
CA GLU A 515 55.38 14.75 -23.27
C GLU A 515 55.89 16.03 -23.95
N PRO A 516 56.33 17.01 -23.14
CA PRO A 516 57.52 17.79 -23.44
C PRO A 516 58.56 17.79 -22.28
N PRO A 517 59.81 18.19 -22.56
CA PRO A 517 61.02 17.61 -21.95
C PRO A 517 61.48 18.25 -20.64
N GLU A 518 62.22 17.45 -19.87
CA GLU A 518 63.01 17.83 -18.68
C GLU A 518 64.20 18.73 -19.05
N GLU A 519 64.40 19.81 -18.28
CA GLU A 519 65.67 20.53 -18.15
C GLU A 519 66.33 20.19 -16.79
N PRO A 520 67.67 20.07 -16.71
CA PRO A 520 68.34 19.49 -15.54
C PRO A 520 68.60 20.52 -14.44
N ARG A 521 68.50 20.06 -13.19
CA ARG A 521 68.92 20.77 -11.98
C ARG A 521 70.44 20.84 -11.88
N GLU A 522 70.96 22.03 -11.60
CA GLU A 522 72.28 22.24 -11.00
C GLU A 522 72.12 22.45 -9.48
N GLU A 523 72.81 21.61 -8.72
CA GLU A 523 73.30 21.86 -7.35
C GLU A 523 74.83 22.00 -7.48
N PRO A 524 75.56 22.80 -6.67
CA PRO A 524 75.82 22.38 -5.27
C PRO A 524 76.26 23.45 -4.21
N GLN A 525 76.24 23.00 -2.93
CA GLN A 525 77.17 23.31 -1.80
C GLN A 525 77.15 24.74 -1.17
N GLU A 526 77.39 25.03 0.13
CA GLU A 526 77.91 24.35 1.34
C GLU A 526 77.62 25.32 2.55
N GLU A 527 77.00 24.92 3.66
CA GLU A 527 77.57 24.56 5.00
C GLU A 527 77.55 25.71 6.10
N PRO A 528 77.79 25.49 7.42
CA PRO A 528 76.75 25.24 8.45
C PRO A 528 76.89 26.03 9.80
N GLY A 529 76.00 25.73 10.78
CA GLY A 529 76.15 26.00 12.24
C GLY A 529 75.00 26.84 12.86
N ASN A 530 74.47 26.65 14.08
CA ASN A 530 74.84 25.79 15.21
C ASN A 530 73.68 25.74 16.28
N GLU A 531 73.59 24.62 17.01
CA GLU A 531 73.11 24.39 18.42
C GLU A 531 71.65 24.63 18.94
N SER A 532 70.87 23.52 19.06
CA SER A 532 70.20 22.83 20.22
C SER A 532 69.92 23.52 21.59
N PRO A 533 69.17 22.94 22.60
CA PRO A 533 68.11 21.88 22.64
C PRO A 533 66.87 22.10 23.61
N VAL A 534 65.70 21.46 23.34
CA VAL A 534 64.85 20.50 24.17
C VAL A 534 64.45 20.86 25.66
N PRO A 535 63.34 20.36 26.33
CA PRO A 535 61.93 20.05 25.96
C PRO A 535 60.81 20.39 27.03
N ALA A 536 59.55 20.17 26.61
CA ALA A 536 58.41 19.45 27.24
C ALA A 536 57.72 19.81 28.60
N PHE A 537 56.41 19.47 28.55
CA PHE A 537 55.45 19.05 29.59
C PHE A 537 54.42 20.05 30.19
N SER A 538 53.16 19.67 29.97
CA SER A 538 51.86 20.13 30.50
C SER A 538 51.69 19.79 32.01
N PRO A 539 50.53 19.94 32.70
CA PRO A 539 49.19 20.44 32.31
C PRO A 539 48.43 21.29 33.38
N ARG A 540 47.16 21.63 33.09
CA ARG A 540 46.00 21.94 33.97
C ARG A 540 45.67 23.40 34.36
N LEU A 541 44.53 23.83 33.79
CA LEU A 541 43.29 24.33 34.42
C LEU A 541 43.30 25.49 35.45
N ALA A 542 42.45 26.46 35.08
CA ALA A 542 41.45 27.19 35.90
C ALA A 542 41.76 28.62 36.39
N HIS A 543 40.67 29.38 36.49
CA HIS A 543 40.43 30.73 37.04
C HIS A 543 40.68 31.90 36.06
N ALA A 544 39.67 32.69 35.66
CA ALA A 544 38.64 33.49 36.36
C ALA A 544 39.09 34.95 36.56
N GLU A 545 38.12 35.86 36.34
CA GLU A 545 38.15 37.33 36.52
C GLU A 545 38.95 38.10 35.45
N GLY A 546 38.54 39.26 34.95
CA GLY A 546 37.50 40.20 35.35
C GLY A 546 38.01 41.63 35.12
N GLY A 547 37.14 42.53 34.67
CA GLY A 547 37.19 43.93 35.14
C GLY A 547 37.57 45.03 34.15
N GLY A 548 36.65 46.01 34.07
CA GLY A 548 36.92 47.45 33.91
C GLY A 548 36.54 48.05 32.55
N SER A 549 35.94 49.23 32.42
CA SER A 549 35.47 50.24 33.37
C SER A 549 34.87 51.43 32.60
N SER A 550 33.62 51.77 32.92
CA SER A 550 33.08 53.14 33.08
C SER A 550 32.77 54.06 31.88
N ARG A 551 31.54 54.62 31.84
CA ARG A 551 31.17 55.99 32.32
C ARG A 551 29.82 56.46 31.76
N ARG A 552 29.02 57.05 32.67
CA ARG A 552 27.94 58.08 32.53
C ARG A 552 26.70 57.70 31.71
N ALA A 553 25.49 57.55 32.24
CA ALA A 553 24.68 58.25 33.26
C ALA A 553 24.03 59.57 32.81
N GLY A 554 22.69 59.60 32.96
CA GLY A 554 21.77 60.75 32.90
C GLY A 554 20.69 60.55 31.84
N GLY A 555 19.39 60.44 32.10
CA GLY A 555 18.52 60.58 33.27
C GLY A 555 17.09 60.77 32.71
N LEU A 556 16.09 59.98 33.13
CA LEU A 556 15.02 60.38 34.09
C LEU A 556 14.02 61.41 33.47
N VAL A 557 12.69 61.21 33.34
CA VAL A 557 11.69 60.93 34.40
C VAL A 557 10.25 60.91 33.82
N ARG A 558 9.41 59.96 34.31
CA ARG A 558 7.97 59.99 34.75
C ARG A 558 6.90 60.78 33.93
N SER A 559 5.59 60.53 34.00
CA SER A 559 4.70 59.54 34.62
C SER A 559 3.24 59.81 34.16
N SER A 560 2.41 58.77 34.32
CA SER A 560 1.04 58.78 34.90
C SER A 560 -0.18 59.41 34.20
N SER A 561 -1.15 58.52 33.97
CA SER A 561 -2.54 58.52 34.49
C SER A 561 -3.67 59.28 33.77
N GLY A 562 -4.78 58.54 33.60
CA GLY A 562 -6.18 59.00 33.51
C GLY A 562 -6.73 59.06 32.08
N ARG A 563 -7.95 58.64 31.75
CA ARG A 563 -9.13 58.19 32.53
C ARG A 563 -10.23 57.81 31.51
N ARG A 564 -11.02 56.74 31.82
CA ARG A 564 -12.50 56.58 31.61
C ARG A 564 -13.04 56.61 30.15
N LYS A 565 -14.15 55.96 29.78
CA LYS A 565 -15.32 55.41 30.50
C LYS A 565 -16.11 54.46 29.57
N ASP A 566 -16.95 53.66 30.19
CA ASP A 566 -17.87 52.65 29.65
C ASP A 566 -18.95 53.18 28.69
N ALA A 567 -19.36 52.32 27.74
CA ALA A 567 -20.73 52.11 27.24
C ALA A 567 -20.82 50.72 26.58
#